data_AF-A0A939Y1X5-F1
#
_entry.id   AF-A0A939Y1X5-F1
#
_cell.length_a   1.000
_cell.length_b   1.000
_cell.length_c   1.000
_cell.angle_alpha   90.00
_cell.angle_beta   90.00
_cell.angle_gamma   90.00
#
_symmetry.space_group_name_H-M   'P 1'
#
loop_
_entity.id
_entity.type
_entity.pdbx_description
1 polymer ?
#
loop_
_entity_poly.entity_id
_entity_poly.type
_entity_poly.pdbx_seq_one_letter_code
_entity_poly.pdbx_strand_id
1 'polypeptide(L)'
;MSYHQFIVKLRSHYPNIPAVRRTLSKMRIKKIRSRMLPEDLARRCEADPALKTRTVEEYSQKWEKALAKTFKKMDQIFADSPAEAENREDILFCRLAYGFAAEEYITFGLKDKSPEERKSYISDQERFCYVYQMNDIAELQSFNDKTKTYRLLSEYFKRDAVCLEKAADLPAFLAFVEKHPVFVKKNAMESVGRSVELVDIRETGGTSEEYFNTLIRNGRHILEEKVVQAECIARFNDSSVNTVRCIALKTQHGVVLPHCFIRFGRNGSFVDNAGAGGLVARIDPETGVIVTDGLDRYAAVYETHPDSGVRFKGFQLPEWEDMQRICREMTAKIPGIRYVGWDMAYSVKGWAVIEGNGMSQLISPQFLGGKGIKQEFLGYMADMDLITKG
;
A
#
# COMPACT_ATOMS: atom_id res chain seq x y z
N MET A 1 2.60 14.89 27.13
CA MET A 1 1.80 14.33 26.01
C MET A 1 2.64 14.39 24.74
N SER A 2 2.88 13.26 24.07
CA SER A 2 3.66 13.25 22.83
C SER A 2 2.92 13.96 21.70
N TYR A 3 3.64 14.48 20.70
CA TYR A 3 3.02 15.07 19.50
C TYR A 3 2.01 14.12 18.84
N HIS A 4 2.28 12.81 18.87
CA HIS A 4 1.36 11.81 18.33
C HIS A 4 0.08 11.73 19.17
N GLN A 5 0.20 11.68 20.51
CA GLN A 5 -0.94 11.66 21.42
C GLN A 5 -1.79 12.94 21.31
N PHE A 6 -1.17 14.11 21.10
CA PHE A 6 -1.88 15.37 20.87
C PHE A 6 -2.70 15.36 19.58
N ILE A 7 -2.08 14.96 18.45
CA ILE A 7 -2.77 14.84 17.16
C ILE A 7 -3.93 13.84 17.26
N VAL A 8 -3.71 12.68 17.90
CA VAL A 8 -4.75 11.66 18.09
C VAL A 8 -5.90 12.21 18.93
N LYS A 9 -5.60 12.92 20.03
CA LYS A 9 -6.60 13.51 20.92
C LYS A 9 -7.40 14.62 20.23
N LEU A 10 -6.76 15.56 19.54
CA LEU A 10 -7.46 16.60 18.77
C LEU A 10 -8.36 16.00 17.69
N ARG A 11 -7.85 15.01 16.95
CA ARG A 11 -8.62 14.33 15.91
C ARG A 11 -9.80 13.54 16.47
N SER A 12 -9.66 12.95 17.66
CA SER A 12 -10.75 12.17 18.29
C SER A 12 -11.84 13.05 18.90
N HIS A 13 -11.52 14.26 19.36
CA HIS A 13 -12.48 15.18 19.98
C HIS A 13 -13.19 16.07 18.97
N TYR A 14 -12.54 16.40 17.85
CA TYR A 14 -13.11 17.24 16.80
C TYR A 14 -13.07 16.54 15.43
N PRO A 15 -13.60 15.30 15.34
CA PRO A 15 -13.48 14.51 14.13
C PRO A 15 -14.23 15.14 12.97
N ASN A 16 -15.18 16.05 13.16
CA ASN A 16 -16.03 16.58 12.08
C ASN A 16 -15.79 18.06 11.75
N ILE A 17 -14.73 18.68 12.27
CA ILE A 17 -14.43 20.10 12.00
C ILE A 17 -13.42 20.22 10.85
N PRO A 18 -13.81 20.67 9.64
CA PRO A 18 -12.91 20.70 8.48
C PRO A 18 -11.64 21.52 8.71
N ALA A 19 -11.75 22.66 9.41
CA ALA A 19 -10.59 23.50 9.75
C ALA A 19 -9.55 22.77 10.62
N VAL A 20 -10.01 21.96 11.58
CA VAL A 20 -9.13 21.14 12.43
C VAL A 20 -8.47 20.06 11.59
N ARG A 21 -9.22 19.32 10.77
CA ARG A 21 -8.68 18.27 9.88
C ARG A 21 -7.60 18.84 8.94
N ARG A 22 -7.87 19.99 8.29
CA ARG A 22 -6.89 20.71 7.45
C ARG A 22 -5.63 21.08 8.22
N THR A 23 -5.78 21.61 9.42
CA THR A 23 -4.65 21.99 10.28
C THR A 23 -3.80 20.77 10.64
N LEU A 24 -4.43 19.63 10.99
CA LEU A 24 -3.73 18.39 11.29
C LEU A 24 -2.94 17.87 10.08
N SER A 25 -3.50 17.93 8.86
CA SER A 25 -2.76 17.59 7.63
C SER A 25 -1.56 18.52 7.41
N LYS A 26 -1.74 19.84 7.52
CA LYS A 26 -0.65 20.83 7.40
C LYS A 26 0.45 20.57 8.44
N MET A 27 0.09 20.23 9.68
CA MET A 27 1.03 19.87 10.75
C MET A 27 1.82 18.59 10.44
N ARG A 28 1.16 17.56 9.88
CA ARG A 28 1.82 16.30 9.48
C ARG A 28 2.85 16.54 8.38
N ILE A 29 2.47 17.30 7.35
CA ILE A 29 3.37 17.68 6.25
C ILE A 29 4.57 18.47 6.79
N LYS A 30 4.33 19.49 7.63
CA LYS A 30 5.39 20.29 8.25
C LYS A 30 6.37 19.42 9.03
N LYS A 31 5.87 18.43 9.78
CA LYS A 31 6.72 17.52 10.56
C LYS A 31 7.57 16.58 9.70
N ILE A 32 7.06 16.15 8.55
CA ILE A 32 7.84 15.34 7.59
C ILE A 32 8.96 16.21 7.02
N ARG A 33 8.61 17.38 6.47
CA ARG A 33 9.57 18.32 5.86
C ARG A 33 10.60 18.88 6.84
N SER A 34 10.27 19.04 8.13
CA SER A 34 11.22 19.51 9.15
C SER A 34 12.34 18.51 9.46
N ARG A 35 12.30 17.32 8.87
CA ARG A 35 13.30 16.25 8.98
C ARG A 35 13.95 15.94 7.64
N MET A 36 13.92 16.91 6.73
CA MET A 36 14.62 16.90 5.46
C MET A 36 15.61 18.06 5.42
N LEU A 37 16.68 17.90 4.65
CA LEU A 37 17.64 18.97 4.42
C LEU A 37 16.97 20.13 3.66
N PRO A 38 17.38 21.38 3.92
CA PRO A 38 17.09 22.49 3.04
C PRO A 38 17.53 22.17 1.60
N GLU A 39 16.74 22.59 0.61
CA GLU A 39 17.01 22.26 -0.79
C GLU A 39 18.35 22.82 -1.29
N ASP A 40 18.73 24.02 -0.83
CA ASP A 40 20.01 24.64 -1.15
C ASP A 40 21.19 23.81 -0.60
N LEU A 41 21.07 23.32 0.64
CA LEU A 41 22.08 22.48 1.26
C LEU A 41 22.19 21.13 0.54
N ALA A 42 21.05 20.49 0.25
CA ALA A 42 21.03 19.24 -0.52
C ALA A 42 21.70 19.40 -1.89
N ARG A 43 21.42 20.50 -2.61
CA ARG A 43 22.06 20.80 -3.91
C ARG A 43 23.56 20.97 -3.79
N ARG A 44 24.03 21.67 -2.75
CA ARG A 44 25.47 21.84 -2.50
C ARG A 44 26.15 20.52 -2.14
N CYS A 45 25.50 19.65 -1.36
CA CYS A 45 26.02 18.32 -1.06
C CYS A 45 26.15 17.43 -2.31
N GLU A 46 25.26 17.56 -3.31
CA GLU A 46 25.42 16.82 -4.58
C GLU A 46 26.64 17.29 -5.37
N ALA A 47 27.07 18.55 -5.20
CA ALA A 47 28.25 19.11 -5.88
C ALA A 47 29.57 18.95 -5.09
N ASP A 48 29.51 18.62 -3.81
CA ASP A 48 30.67 18.55 -2.91
C ASP A 48 30.58 17.30 -2.00
N PRO A 49 31.32 16.23 -2.32
CA PRO A 49 31.35 15.01 -1.51
C PRO A 49 31.79 15.23 -0.05
N ALA A 50 32.74 16.13 0.20
CA ALA A 50 33.21 16.39 1.57
C ALA A 50 32.15 17.16 2.39
N LEU A 51 31.35 18.00 1.74
CA LEU A 51 30.17 18.58 2.37
C LEU A 51 29.07 17.54 2.60
N LYS A 52 28.86 16.62 1.65
CA LYS A 52 27.90 15.51 1.80
C LYS A 52 28.21 14.66 3.02
N THR A 53 29.44 14.17 3.17
CA THR A 53 29.87 13.36 4.33
C THR A 53 29.59 14.07 5.66
N ARG A 54 30.08 15.30 5.82
CA ARG A 54 29.87 16.09 7.05
C ARG A 54 28.40 16.33 7.34
N THR A 55 27.61 16.62 6.31
CA THR A 55 26.16 16.87 6.45
C THR A 55 25.42 15.60 6.86
N VAL A 56 25.74 14.45 6.26
CA VAL A 56 25.12 13.16 6.61
C VAL A 56 25.44 12.80 8.05
N GLU A 57 26.69 12.95 8.49
CA GLU A 57 27.10 12.70 9.87
C GLU A 57 26.35 13.59 10.86
N GLU A 58 26.37 14.92 10.66
CA GLU A 58 25.71 15.88 11.55
C GLU A 58 24.21 15.60 11.67
N TYR A 59 23.52 15.46 10.53
CA TYR A 59 22.06 15.32 10.53
C TYR A 59 21.61 13.92 10.96
N SER A 60 22.43 12.89 10.73
CA SER A 60 22.14 11.54 11.22
C SER A 60 22.21 11.47 12.75
N GLN A 61 23.15 12.18 13.37
CA GLN A 61 23.21 12.33 14.83
C GLN A 61 22.05 13.19 15.35
N LYS A 62 21.84 14.36 14.74
CA LYS A 62 20.76 15.29 15.12
C LYS A 62 19.37 14.63 15.07
N TRP A 63 19.13 13.74 14.11
CA TRP A 63 17.85 13.08 13.89
C TRP A 63 17.89 11.57 14.15
N GLU A 64 18.82 11.08 14.95
CA GLU A 64 19.02 9.66 15.25
C GLU A 64 17.70 8.93 15.60
N LYS A 65 16.93 9.48 16.55
CA LYS A 65 15.63 8.93 16.95
C LYS A 65 14.59 8.90 15.82
N ALA A 66 14.65 9.85 14.89
CA ALA A 66 13.76 9.89 13.73
C ALA A 66 14.20 8.91 12.63
N LEU A 67 15.50 8.61 12.55
CA LEU A 67 16.12 7.70 11.59
C LEU A 67 16.25 6.27 12.12
N ALA A 68 15.92 5.98 13.38
CA ALA A 68 16.01 4.64 13.97
C ALA A 68 15.37 3.54 13.11
N LYS A 69 14.22 3.82 12.47
CA LYS A 69 13.59 2.87 11.53
C LYS A 69 14.38 2.71 10.23
N THR A 70 14.97 3.78 9.73
CA THR A 70 15.85 3.76 8.56
C THR A 70 17.08 2.90 8.86
N PHE A 71 17.76 3.13 10.00
CA PHE A 71 18.93 2.35 10.39
C PHE A 71 18.61 0.86 10.50
N LYS A 72 17.55 0.50 11.25
CA LYS A 72 17.11 -0.90 11.35
C LYS A 72 16.86 -1.54 9.98
N LYS A 73 16.31 -0.77 9.03
CA LYS A 73 16.02 -1.28 7.70
C LYS A 73 17.27 -1.42 6.84
N MET A 74 18.21 -0.50 6.96
CA MET A 74 19.53 -0.61 6.33
C MET A 74 20.27 -1.83 6.86
N ASP A 75 20.25 -2.07 8.17
CA ASP A 75 20.89 -3.26 8.77
C ASP A 75 20.32 -4.56 8.18
N GLN A 76 19.00 -4.63 7.96
CA GLN A 76 18.36 -5.76 7.28
C GLN A 76 18.85 -5.91 5.83
N ILE A 77 18.87 -4.81 5.06
CA ILE A 77 19.33 -4.83 3.67
C ILE A 77 20.79 -5.27 3.58
N PHE A 78 21.66 -4.78 4.46
CA PHE A 78 23.08 -5.12 4.47
C PHE A 78 23.34 -6.54 4.95
N ALA A 79 22.48 -7.09 5.81
CA ALA A 79 22.53 -8.51 6.16
C ALA A 79 22.14 -9.40 4.97
N ASP A 80 21.11 -9.02 4.21
CA ASP A 80 20.63 -9.76 3.03
C ASP A 80 21.55 -9.56 1.81
N SER A 81 22.24 -8.41 1.71
CA SER A 81 23.07 -8.00 0.57
C SER A 81 24.25 -7.12 1.04
N PRO A 82 25.35 -7.73 1.54
CA PRO A 82 26.47 -7.00 2.13
C PRO A 82 27.14 -5.96 1.23
N ALA A 83 27.12 -6.17 -0.09
CA ALA A 83 27.65 -5.21 -1.07
C ALA A 83 26.99 -3.83 -0.96
N GLU A 84 25.72 -3.75 -0.56
CA GLU A 84 25.00 -2.48 -0.44
C GLU A 84 25.48 -1.61 0.72
N ALA A 85 26.29 -2.16 1.64
CA ALA A 85 26.87 -1.39 2.74
C ALA A 85 27.82 -0.27 2.24
N GLU A 86 28.40 -0.41 1.05
CA GLU A 86 29.21 0.64 0.43
C GLU A 86 28.39 1.91 0.13
N ASN A 87 27.09 1.75 -0.11
CA ASN A 87 26.15 2.84 -0.44
C ASN A 87 25.58 3.52 0.81
N ARG A 88 26.05 3.20 2.02
CA ARG A 88 25.47 3.67 3.29
C ARG A 88 25.34 5.19 3.37
N GLU A 89 26.38 5.92 2.97
CA GLU A 89 26.37 7.39 3.01
C GLU A 89 25.31 7.96 2.08
N ASP A 90 25.27 7.50 0.82
CA ASP A 90 24.35 8.04 -0.18
C ASP A 90 22.89 7.60 0.07
N ILE A 91 22.66 6.42 0.67
CA ILE A 91 21.34 6.02 1.18
C ILE A 91 20.85 7.02 2.24
N LEU A 92 21.69 7.36 3.21
CA LEU A 92 21.33 8.33 4.27
C LEU A 92 21.16 9.73 3.69
N PHE A 93 22.04 10.14 2.79
CA PHE A 93 21.91 11.39 2.07
C PHE A 93 20.57 11.45 1.31
N CYS A 94 20.22 10.41 0.54
CA CYS A 94 18.96 10.35 -0.20
C CYS A 94 17.73 10.37 0.73
N ARG A 95 17.81 9.73 1.90
CA ARG A 95 16.77 9.82 2.93
C ARG A 95 16.58 11.24 3.44
N LEU A 96 17.67 11.96 3.66
CA LEU A 96 17.69 13.30 4.22
C LEU A 96 17.33 14.38 3.19
N ALA A 97 17.84 14.27 1.96
CA ALA A 97 17.68 15.24 0.89
C ALA A 97 16.37 15.07 0.11
N TYR A 98 16.03 13.81 -0.24
CA TYR A 98 14.92 13.49 -1.15
C TYR A 98 13.77 12.73 -0.46
N GLY A 99 14.02 12.19 0.73
CA GLY A 99 13.00 11.47 1.52
C GLY A 99 12.88 9.98 1.21
N PHE A 100 13.73 9.42 0.35
CA PHE A 100 13.69 8.00 -0.04
C PHE A 100 13.91 7.08 1.16
N ALA A 101 13.12 6.03 1.27
CA ALA A 101 13.43 4.91 2.15
C ALA A 101 14.64 4.13 1.60
N ALA A 102 15.31 3.34 2.47
CA ALA A 102 16.47 2.57 2.05
C ALA A 102 16.11 1.55 0.96
N GLU A 103 14.92 0.96 1.03
CA GLU A 103 14.40 0.05 0.00
C GLU A 103 14.18 0.78 -1.33
N GLU A 104 13.65 2.00 -1.31
CA GLU A 104 13.42 2.79 -2.52
C GLU A 104 14.74 3.14 -3.22
N TYR A 105 15.80 3.41 -2.45
CA TYR A 105 17.13 3.68 -3.00
C TYR A 105 17.63 2.50 -3.86
N ILE A 106 17.50 1.28 -3.33
CA ILE A 106 17.89 0.05 -4.02
C ILE A 106 16.95 -0.23 -5.19
N THR A 107 15.65 -0.25 -4.94
CA THR A 107 14.63 -0.60 -5.94
C THR A 107 14.63 0.34 -7.14
N PHE A 108 14.89 1.63 -6.96
CA PHE A 108 14.96 2.59 -8.07
C PHE A 108 16.36 2.71 -8.68
N GLY A 109 17.37 2.00 -8.16
CA GLY A 109 18.75 2.12 -8.62
C GLY A 109 19.29 3.53 -8.50
N LEU A 110 19.01 4.22 -7.38
CA LEU A 110 19.32 5.66 -7.25
C LEU A 110 20.83 5.95 -7.26
N LYS A 111 21.67 4.97 -6.93
CA LYS A 111 23.13 5.11 -6.95
C LYS A 111 23.67 5.54 -8.32
N ASP A 112 23.02 5.07 -9.39
CA ASP A 112 23.44 5.30 -10.78
C ASP A 112 22.72 6.50 -11.44
N LYS A 113 21.97 7.29 -10.65
CA LYS A 113 21.10 8.37 -11.16
C LYS A 113 21.61 9.76 -10.81
N SER A 114 21.45 10.69 -11.74
CA SER A 114 21.71 12.12 -11.49
C SER A 114 20.74 12.71 -10.45
N PRO A 115 21.07 13.86 -9.84
CA PRO A 115 20.15 14.58 -8.96
C PRO A 115 18.79 14.90 -9.61
N GLU A 116 18.78 15.23 -10.90
CA GLU A 116 17.57 15.52 -11.68
C GLU A 116 16.72 14.26 -11.87
N GLU A 117 17.37 13.14 -12.19
CA GLU A 117 16.68 11.84 -12.29
C GLU A 117 16.10 11.43 -10.94
N ARG A 118 16.87 11.53 -9.85
CA ARG A 118 16.39 11.25 -8.48
C ARG A 118 15.15 12.09 -8.15
N LYS A 119 15.15 13.38 -8.50
CA LYS A 119 14.00 14.28 -8.29
C LYS A 119 12.77 13.94 -9.12
N SER A 120 12.91 13.16 -10.20
CA SER A 120 11.77 12.71 -11.00
C SER A 120 10.94 11.61 -10.32
N TYR A 121 11.52 10.92 -9.32
CA TYR A 121 10.82 9.92 -8.52
C TYR A 121 10.07 10.57 -7.35
N ILE A 122 9.00 9.91 -6.92
CA ILE A 122 8.26 10.24 -5.71
C ILE A 122 8.77 9.32 -4.60
N SER A 123 9.39 9.90 -3.58
CA SER A 123 9.83 9.18 -2.39
C SER A 123 8.68 8.87 -1.43
N ASP A 124 8.89 7.95 -0.49
CA ASP A 124 7.89 7.60 0.53
C ASP A 124 7.46 8.82 1.38
N GLN A 125 8.41 9.71 1.72
CA GLN A 125 8.07 10.95 2.45
C GLN A 125 7.26 11.94 1.61
N GLU A 126 7.60 12.10 0.33
CA GLU A 126 6.83 12.96 -0.58
C GLU A 126 5.43 12.42 -0.81
N ARG A 127 5.31 11.11 -1.03
CA ARG A 127 4.04 10.40 -1.11
C ARG A 127 3.18 10.65 0.12
N PHE A 128 3.72 10.54 1.33
CA PHE A 128 2.97 10.90 2.54
C PHE A 128 2.49 12.35 2.54
N CYS A 129 3.34 13.28 2.10
CA CYS A 129 2.94 14.68 1.99
C CYS A 129 1.78 14.85 1.00
N TYR A 130 1.86 14.25 -0.18
CA TYR A 130 0.81 14.30 -1.20
C TYR A 130 -0.49 13.69 -0.68
N VAL A 131 -0.43 12.54 -0.02
CA VAL A 131 -1.62 11.92 0.58
C VAL A 131 -2.28 12.85 1.60
N TYR A 132 -1.53 13.53 2.47
CA TYR A 132 -2.11 14.49 3.41
C TYR A 132 -2.63 15.78 2.74
N GLN A 133 -2.23 16.08 1.51
CA GLN A 133 -2.80 17.17 0.71
C GLN A 133 -4.10 16.75 0.00
N MET A 134 -4.21 15.49 -0.41
CA MET A 134 -5.32 14.95 -1.20
C MET A 134 -6.45 14.35 -0.35
N ASN A 135 -6.07 13.59 0.69
CA ASN A 135 -6.99 12.78 1.48
C ASN A 135 -7.23 13.37 2.86
N ASP A 136 -8.49 13.31 3.29
CA ASP A 136 -8.91 13.74 4.60
C ASP A 136 -8.34 12.79 5.67
N ILE A 137 -7.67 13.35 6.68
CA ILE A 137 -6.95 12.58 7.68
C ILE A 137 -7.86 11.76 8.62
N ALA A 138 -9.13 12.13 8.73
CA ALA A 138 -10.13 11.34 9.45
C ALA A 138 -10.68 10.23 8.54
N GLU A 139 -10.97 10.53 7.27
CA GLU A 139 -11.46 9.53 6.32
C GLU A 139 -10.41 8.47 6.01
N LEU A 140 -9.11 8.80 6.02
CA LEU A 140 -8.02 7.82 5.92
C LEU A 140 -8.11 6.72 7.00
N GLN A 141 -8.75 6.98 8.14
CA GLN A 141 -8.94 5.96 9.17
C GLN A 141 -9.92 4.86 8.75
N SER A 142 -10.86 5.14 7.83
CA SER A 142 -11.81 4.14 7.36
C SER A 142 -11.09 2.98 6.67
N PHE A 143 -10.03 3.28 5.91
CA PHE A 143 -9.16 2.28 5.27
C PHE A 143 -8.24 1.53 6.24
N ASN A 144 -8.01 2.06 7.44
CA ASN A 144 -7.28 1.35 8.48
C ASN A 144 -8.17 0.39 9.27
N ASP A 145 -9.49 0.52 9.16
CA ASP A 145 -10.47 -0.31 9.85
C ASP A 145 -11.23 -1.16 8.82
N LYS A 146 -10.85 -2.44 8.70
CA LYS A 146 -11.42 -3.35 7.71
C LYS A 146 -12.92 -3.52 7.87
N THR A 147 -13.48 -3.43 9.08
CA THR A 147 -14.93 -3.55 9.27
C THR A 147 -15.67 -2.32 8.73
N LYS A 148 -15.09 -1.13 8.87
CA LYS A 148 -15.63 0.10 8.25
C LYS A 148 -15.51 0.07 6.74
N THR A 149 -14.36 -0.36 6.22
CA THR A 149 -14.16 -0.51 4.77
C THR A 149 -15.18 -1.48 4.18
N TYR A 150 -15.38 -2.64 4.80
CA TYR A 150 -16.38 -3.61 4.36
C TYR A 150 -17.79 -3.02 4.39
N ARG A 151 -18.20 -2.37 5.47
CA ARG A 151 -19.55 -1.75 5.56
C ARG A 151 -19.80 -0.70 4.47
N LEU A 152 -18.76 0.02 4.06
CA LEU A 152 -18.85 1.05 3.02
C LEU A 152 -18.91 0.46 1.60
N LEU A 153 -18.33 -0.73 1.40
CA LEU A 153 -18.05 -1.28 0.07
C LEU A 153 -18.57 -2.72 -0.10
N SER A 154 -19.44 -3.21 0.77
CA SER A 154 -19.83 -4.63 0.84
C SER A 154 -20.39 -5.16 -0.48
N GLU A 155 -21.11 -4.32 -1.23
CA GLU A 155 -21.61 -4.65 -2.57
C GLU A 155 -20.50 -5.03 -3.56
N TYR A 156 -19.29 -4.48 -3.39
CA TYR A 156 -18.14 -4.71 -4.26
C TYR A 156 -17.27 -5.89 -3.81
N PHE A 157 -17.47 -6.43 -2.60
CA PHE A 157 -16.71 -7.57 -2.10
C PHE A 157 -17.13 -8.88 -2.80
N LYS A 158 -18.38 -8.97 -3.25
CA LYS A 158 -18.97 -10.13 -3.93
C LYS A 158 -18.76 -11.46 -3.19
N ARG A 159 -18.66 -11.41 -1.86
CA ARG A 159 -18.45 -12.55 -0.98
C ARG A 159 -19.09 -12.27 0.37
N ASP A 160 -19.52 -13.32 1.05
CA ASP A 160 -20.05 -13.17 2.40
C ASP A 160 -18.93 -12.73 3.35
N ALA A 161 -19.27 -11.84 4.28
CA ALA A 161 -18.37 -11.51 5.38
C ALA A 161 -19.14 -11.10 6.63
N VAL A 162 -18.54 -11.36 7.79
CA VAL A 162 -19.09 -11.00 9.11
C VAL A 162 -18.04 -10.23 9.91
N CYS A 163 -18.47 -9.12 10.51
CA CYS A 163 -17.65 -8.31 11.42
C CYS A 163 -17.92 -8.74 12.85
N LEU A 164 -16.87 -9.10 13.59
CA LEU A 164 -16.94 -9.56 14.98
C LEU A 164 -16.31 -8.49 15.88
N GLU A 165 -17.13 -7.86 16.71
CA GLU A 165 -16.72 -6.76 17.58
C GLU A 165 -17.12 -6.96 19.05
N LYS A 166 -18.17 -7.75 19.31
CA LYS A 166 -18.74 -7.96 20.65
C LYS A 166 -19.35 -9.35 20.79
N ALA A 167 -19.58 -9.78 22.03
CA ALA A 167 -20.17 -11.09 22.33
C ALA A 167 -21.53 -11.34 21.64
N ALA A 168 -22.32 -10.28 21.43
CA ALA A 168 -23.61 -10.35 20.75
C ALA A 168 -23.51 -10.77 19.26
N ASP A 169 -22.30 -10.80 18.68
CA ASP A 169 -22.09 -11.20 17.28
C ASP A 169 -21.99 -12.74 17.12
N LEU A 170 -22.08 -13.51 18.22
CA LEU A 170 -21.98 -14.97 18.21
C LEU A 170 -22.97 -15.65 17.23
N PRO A 171 -24.27 -15.29 17.17
CA PRO A 171 -25.19 -15.94 16.23
C PRO A 171 -24.79 -15.71 14.77
N ALA A 172 -24.33 -14.50 14.44
CA ALA A 172 -23.87 -14.18 13.09
C ALA A 172 -22.58 -14.93 12.73
N PHE A 173 -21.68 -15.09 13.70
CA PHE A 173 -20.48 -15.93 13.55
C PHE A 173 -20.84 -17.39 13.29
N LEU A 174 -21.72 -17.99 14.10
CA LEU A 174 -22.10 -19.40 13.98
C LEU A 174 -22.73 -19.68 12.61
N ALA A 175 -23.67 -18.83 12.18
CA ALA A 175 -24.28 -18.93 10.85
C ALA A 175 -23.25 -18.78 9.72
N PHE A 176 -22.26 -17.90 9.89
CA PHE A 176 -21.20 -17.70 8.91
C PHE A 176 -20.29 -18.93 8.78
N VAL A 177 -19.79 -19.49 9.89
CA VAL A 177 -18.85 -20.62 9.85
C VAL A 177 -19.53 -21.95 9.49
N GLU A 178 -20.83 -22.07 9.75
CA GLU A 178 -21.65 -23.18 9.25
C GLU A 178 -21.71 -23.18 7.72
N LYS A 179 -21.95 -22.00 7.13
CA LYS A 179 -21.99 -21.83 5.67
C LYS A 179 -20.59 -21.90 5.03
N HIS A 180 -19.58 -21.34 5.71
CA HIS A 180 -18.21 -21.20 5.23
C HIS A 180 -17.23 -21.77 6.25
N PRO A 181 -17.04 -23.10 6.31
CA PRO A 181 -16.16 -23.73 7.30
C PRO A 181 -14.68 -23.35 7.08
N VAL A 182 -14.30 -23.01 5.84
CA VAL A 182 -12.98 -22.48 5.50
C VAL A 182 -13.13 -21.01 5.09
N PHE A 183 -12.50 -20.10 5.82
CA PHE A 183 -12.65 -18.66 5.64
C PHE A 183 -11.35 -17.89 5.87
N VAL A 184 -11.31 -16.66 5.39
CA VAL A 184 -10.21 -15.73 5.64
C VAL A 184 -10.51 -14.92 6.90
N LYS A 185 -9.69 -15.08 7.93
CA LYS A 185 -9.73 -14.24 9.14
C LYS A 185 -8.79 -13.05 8.95
N LYS A 186 -9.25 -11.84 9.28
CA LYS A 186 -8.41 -10.64 9.34
C LYS A 186 -8.65 -9.87 10.64
N ASN A 187 -7.59 -9.39 11.28
CA ASN A 187 -7.74 -8.39 12.35
C ASN A 187 -8.18 -7.05 11.75
N ALA A 188 -9.16 -6.39 12.37
CA ALA A 188 -9.77 -5.17 11.83
C ALA A 188 -8.78 -4.02 11.63
N MET A 189 -7.76 -3.87 12.49
CA MET A 189 -6.89 -2.69 12.55
C MET A 189 -5.48 -2.90 12.00
N GLU A 190 -5.11 -4.13 11.66
CA GLU A 190 -3.78 -4.43 11.14
C GLU A 190 -3.70 -4.22 9.62
N SER A 191 -2.49 -4.13 9.09
CA SER A 191 -2.22 -3.89 7.67
C SER A 191 -1.09 -4.80 7.17
N VAL A 192 -0.79 -4.75 5.86
CA VAL A 192 0.32 -5.51 5.21
C VAL A 192 0.27 -7.02 5.41
N GLY A 193 -0.92 -7.60 5.50
CA GLY A 193 -1.11 -9.06 5.49
C GLY A 193 -0.70 -9.81 6.77
N ARG A 194 -0.21 -9.13 7.82
CA ARG A 194 0.38 -9.79 9.00
C ARG A 194 -0.58 -10.65 9.84
N SER A 195 -1.88 -10.41 9.74
CA SER A 195 -2.93 -11.14 10.46
C SER A 195 -4.01 -11.69 9.52
N VAL A 196 -3.67 -11.86 8.24
CA VAL A 196 -4.55 -12.51 7.27
C VAL A 196 -4.24 -14.00 7.30
N GLU A 197 -5.22 -14.80 7.71
CA GLU A 197 -5.06 -16.24 7.93
C GLU A 197 -6.22 -16.99 7.26
N LEU A 198 -5.91 -18.12 6.61
CA LEU A 198 -6.92 -19.09 6.20
C LEU A 198 -7.21 -20.01 7.38
N VAL A 199 -8.46 -20.04 7.82
CA VAL A 199 -8.90 -20.83 8.96
C VAL A 199 -9.88 -21.88 8.46
N ASP A 200 -9.66 -23.13 8.86
CA ASP A 200 -10.69 -24.17 8.84
C ASP A 200 -11.24 -24.32 10.26
N ILE A 201 -12.51 -23.96 10.48
CA ILE A 201 -13.14 -24.03 11.81
C ILE A 201 -13.15 -25.45 12.38
N ARG A 202 -13.05 -26.46 11.53
CA ARG A 202 -13.04 -27.88 11.92
C ARG A 202 -11.68 -28.30 12.49
N GLU A 203 -10.64 -27.51 12.23
CA GLU A 203 -9.26 -27.79 12.64
C GLU A 203 -8.81 -26.92 13.83
N THR A 204 -9.67 -26.07 14.40
CA THR A 204 -9.30 -25.15 15.49
C THR A 204 -9.16 -25.81 16.87
N GLY A 205 -9.43 -27.12 17.00
CA GLY A 205 -9.18 -27.90 18.23
C GLY A 205 -10.13 -27.62 19.40
N GLY A 206 -11.33 -27.09 19.15
CA GLY A 206 -12.35 -26.77 20.16
C GLY A 206 -13.72 -26.48 19.51
N THR A 207 -14.71 -26.04 20.30
CA THR A 207 -16.02 -25.67 19.74
C THR A 207 -15.96 -24.36 18.98
N SER A 208 -16.93 -24.13 18.10
CA SER A 208 -17.05 -22.84 17.40
C SER A 208 -17.24 -21.67 18.38
N GLU A 209 -17.96 -21.86 19.51
CA GLU A 209 -18.08 -20.79 20.52
C GLU A 209 -16.76 -20.50 21.24
N GLU A 210 -15.94 -21.51 21.53
CA GLU A 210 -14.62 -21.32 22.13
C GLU A 210 -13.68 -20.52 21.22
N TYR A 211 -13.70 -20.83 19.92
CA TYR A 211 -12.96 -20.08 18.91
C TYR A 211 -13.46 -18.63 18.83
N PHE A 212 -14.78 -18.41 18.76
CA PHE A 212 -15.38 -17.07 18.78
C PHE A 212 -14.94 -16.27 20.01
N ASN A 213 -15.00 -16.87 21.21
CA ASN A 213 -14.58 -16.22 22.45
C ASN A 213 -13.10 -15.84 22.43
N THR A 214 -12.27 -16.60 21.72
CA THR A 214 -10.85 -16.28 21.50
C THR A 214 -10.70 -15.10 20.55
N LEU A 215 -11.45 -15.06 19.45
CA LEU A 215 -11.45 -13.92 18.52
C LEU A 215 -11.85 -12.62 19.22
N ILE A 216 -12.96 -12.63 19.97
CA ILE A 216 -13.45 -11.43 20.69
C ILE A 216 -12.43 -10.94 21.72
N ARG A 217 -11.77 -11.85 22.45
CA ARG A 217 -10.69 -11.50 23.40
C ARG A 217 -9.49 -10.86 22.71
N ASN A 218 -9.20 -11.26 21.48
CA ASN A 218 -8.08 -10.74 20.68
C ASN A 218 -8.44 -9.47 19.87
N GLY A 219 -9.64 -8.93 20.08
CA GLY A 219 -10.09 -7.67 19.49
C GLY A 219 -11.06 -7.86 18.32
N ARG A 220 -11.15 -6.83 17.47
CA ARG A 220 -12.12 -6.80 16.37
C ARG A 220 -11.59 -7.57 15.17
N HIS A 221 -12.43 -8.40 14.57
CA HIS A 221 -12.09 -9.22 13.43
C HIS A 221 -13.13 -9.06 12.31
N ILE A 222 -12.70 -9.34 11.08
CA ILE A 222 -13.60 -9.61 9.96
C ILE A 222 -13.28 -11.00 9.44
N LEU A 223 -14.32 -11.81 9.23
CA LEU A 223 -14.22 -13.10 8.56
C LEU A 223 -14.84 -12.95 7.17
N GLU A 224 -14.15 -13.43 6.15
CA GLU A 224 -14.56 -13.32 4.75
C GLU A 224 -14.58 -14.71 4.11
N GLU A 225 -15.62 -15.01 3.33
CA GLU A 225 -15.66 -16.19 2.44
C GLU A 225 -14.38 -16.23 1.59
N LYS A 226 -13.78 -17.42 1.43
CA LYS A 226 -12.59 -17.59 0.60
C LYS A 226 -12.90 -17.18 -0.84
N VAL A 227 -12.08 -16.29 -1.41
CA VAL A 227 -12.19 -15.91 -2.83
C VAL A 227 -11.84 -17.11 -3.70
N VAL A 228 -12.78 -17.54 -4.54
CA VAL A 228 -12.55 -18.54 -5.58
C VAL A 228 -12.21 -17.80 -6.88
N GLN A 229 -10.93 -17.83 -7.25
CA GLN A 229 -10.43 -17.19 -8.47
C GLN A 229 -11.01 -17.86 -9.72
N ALA A 230 -11.25 -17.09 -10.77
CA ALA A 230 -11.57 -17.69 -12.07
C ALA A 230 -10.33 -18.39 -12.64
N GLU A 231 -10.54 -19.48 -13.38
CA GLU A 231 -9.48 -20.35 -13.91
C GLU A 231 -8.40 -19.58 -14.70
N CYS A 232 -8.83 -18.59 -15.49
CA CYS A 232 -7.94 -17.78 -16.31
C CYS A 232 -6.88 -17.00 -15.50
N ILE A 233 -7.17 -16.65 -14.25
CA ILE A 233 -6.22 -16.01 -13.33
C ILE A 233 -5.58 -17.04 -12.40
N ALA A 234 -6.34 -18.03 -11.93
CA ALA A 234 -5.85 -19.09 -11.04
C ALA A 234 -4.68 -19.88 -11.65
N ARG A 235 -4.59 -19.99 -12.99
CA ARG A 235 -3.45 -20.63 -13.67
C ARG A 235 -2.08 -20.00 -13.37
N PHE A 236 -2.02 -18.75 -12.94
CA PHE A 236 -0.76 -18.17 -12.47
C PHE A 236 -0.36 -18.77 -11.12
N ASN A 237 -1.29 -18.74 -10.17
CA ASN A 237 -1.18 -19.35 -8.86
C ASN A 237 -2.58 -19.59 -8.26
N ASP A 238 -2.90 -20.81 -7.89
CA ASP A 238 -4.17 -21.20 -7.27
C ASP A 238 -4.09 -21.26 -5.73
N SER A 239 -2.88 -21.32 -5.17
CA SER A 239 -2.63 -21.42 -3.73
C SER A 239 -2.84 -20.08 -3.01
N SER A 240 -2.75 -18.96 -3.73
CA SER A 240 -2.99 -17.61 -3.21
C SER A 240 -3.72 -16.75 -4.24
N VAL A 241 -4.44 -15.74 -3.76
CA VAL A 241 -5.20 -14.84 -4.62
C VAL A 241 -4.24 -13.91 -5.37
N ASN A 242 -4.27 -13.94 -6.69
CA ASN A 242 -3.58 -12.97 -7.53
C ASN A 242 -4.40 -11.68 -7.58
N THR A 243 -3.78 -10.54 -7.29
CA THR A 243 -4.51 -9.27 -7.17
C THR A 243 -3.95 -8.18 -8.05
N VAL A 244 -4.84 -7.35 -8.59
CA VAL A 244 -4.49 -6.10 -9.27
C VAL A 244 -4.53 -4.96 -8.26
N ARG A 245 -3.43 -4.22 -8.12
CA ARG A 245 -3.42 -2.89 -7.52
C ARG A 245 -3.77 -1.86 -8.59
N CYS A 246 -4.91 -1.20 -8.44
CA CYS A 246 -5.33 -0.07 -9.26
C CYS A 246 -5.21 1.23 -8.45
N ILE A 247 -4.33 2.15 -8.87
CA ILE A 247 -4.21 3.48 -8.27
C ILE A 247 -5.29 4.38 -8.86
N ALA A 248 -6.20 4.86 -8.02
CA ALA A 248 -7.28 5.76 -8.40
C ALA A 248 -7.04 7.18 -7.84
N LEU A 249 -7.24 8.18 -8.71
CA LEU A 249 -7.14 9.60 -8.39
C LEU A 249 -8.46 10.30 -8.72
N LYS A 250 -9.06 10.99 -7.76
CA LYS A 250 -10.28 11.79 -7.97
C LYS A 250 -9.91 13.24 -8.25
N THR A 251 -10.05 13.63 -9.51
CA THR A 251 -9.83 14.98 -10.02
C THR A 251 -11.15 15.75 -10.12
N GLN A 252 -11.08 17.03 -10.46
CA GLN A 252 -12.25 17.86 -10.79
C GLN A 252 -13.02 17.36 -12.03
N HIS A 253 -12.38 16.55 -12.89
CA HIS A 253 -12.98 16.00 -14.11
C HIS A 253 -13.47 14.55 -13.94
N GLY A 254 -13.36 13.98 -12.74
CA GLY A 254 -13.74 12.60 -12.45
C GLY A 254 -12.57 11.74 -11.94
N VAL A 255 -12.78 10.43 -11.89
CA VAL A 255 -11.80 9.47 -11.38
C VAL A 255 -10.94 8.92 -12.53
N VAL A 256 -9.63 9.10 -12.42
CA VAL A 256 -8.63 8.54 -13.34
C VAL A 256 -7.86 7.40 -12.68
N LEU A 257 -7.43 6.41 -13.48
CA LEU A 257 -6.79 5.18 -13.01
C LEU A 257 -5.39 4.99 -13.65
N PRO A 258 -4.43 5.90 -13.41
CA PRO A 258 -3.23 6.01 -14.25
C PRO A 258 -2.24 4.85 -14.12
N HIS A 259 -2.30 4.10 -13.02
CA HIS A 259 -1.33 3.06 -12.74
C HIS A 259 -2.01 1.80 -12.21
N CYS A 260 -1.85 0.72 -12.97
CA CYS A 260 -2.28 -0.62 -12.58
C CYS A 260 -1.09 -1.59 -12.64
N PHE A 261 -1.00 -2.46 -11.66
CA PHE A 261 -0.06 -3.58 -11.68
C PHE A 261 -0.68 -4.79 -11.00
N ILE A 262 -0.33 -5.98 -11.48
CA ILE A 262 -0.78 -7.25 -10.90
C ILE A 262 0.32 -7.81 -10.01
N ARG A 263 -0.10 -8.47 -8.94
CA ARG A 263 0.71 -9.21 -7.99
C ARG A 263 0.32 -10.68 -8.08
N PHE A 264 1.32 -11.55 -8.14
CA PHE A 264 1.16 -12.98 -8.16
C PHE A 264 1.85 -13.56 -6.94
N GLY A 265 1.18 -14.41 -6.17
CA GLY A 265 1.88 -15.16 -5.13
C GLY A 265 2.73 -16.26 -5.75
N ARG A 266 3.62 -16.86 -4.95
CA ARG A 266 4.37 -18.07 -5.31
C ARG A 266 3.86 -19.27 -4.52
N ASN A 267 4.18 -20.48 -4.95
CA ASN A 267 3.87 -21.69 -4.19
C ASN A 267 4.39 -21.58 -2.74
N GLY A 268 3.55 -21.97 -1.78
CA GLY A 268 3.89 -21.98 -0.35
C GLY A 268 3.67 -20.67 0.41
N SER A 269 3.20 -19.59 -0.25
CA SER A 269 2.77 -18.36 0.43
C SER A 269 1.26 -18.16 0.31
N PHE A 270 0.60 -17.85 1.44
CA PHE A 270 -0.82 -17.49 1.46
C PHE A 270 -1.09 -16.04 1.00
N VAL A 271 -0.06 -15.19 0.99
CA VAL A 271 -0.15 -13.78 0.55
C VAL A 271 0.64 -13.56 -0.74
N ASP A 272 0.11 -12.71 -1.62
CA ASP A 272 0.65 -12.39 -2.95
C ASP A 272 1.61 -11.19 -2.98
N ASN A 273 2.02 -10.70 -1.81
CA ASN A 273 2.90 -9.54 -1.70
C ASN A 273 4.32 -9.89 -2.18
N ALA A 274 4.92 -9.04 -3.03
CA ALA A 274 6.32 -9.19 -3.47
C ALA A 274 7.32 -9.24 -2.30
N GLY A 275 7.02 -8.55 -1.20
CA GLY A 275 7.82 -8.63 0.03
C GLY A 275 7.84 -10.03 0.67
N ALA A 276 6.84 -10.87 0.38
CA ALA A 276 6.70 -12.25 0.83
C ALA A 276 7.11 -13.27 -0.26
N GLY A 277 7.79 -12.83 -1.31
CA GLY A 277 8.26 -13.67 -2.41
C GLY A 277 7.41 -13.61 -3.68
N GLY A 278 6.31 -12.86 -3.70
CA GLY A 278 5.47 -12.69 -4.88
C GLY A 278 6.16 -11.96 -6.06
N LEU A 279 5.54 -12.03 -7.24
CA LEU A 279 5.96 -11.35 -8.46
C LEU A 279 5.02 -10.19 -8.77
N VAL A 280 5.55 -9.16 -9.44
CA VAL A 280 4.76 -8.03 -9.93
C VAL A 280 4.97 -7.82 -11.43
N ALA A 281 3.89 -7.47 -12.14
CA ALA A 281 3.95 -7.08 -13.54
C ALA A 281 3.07 -5.85 -13.80
N ARG A 282 3.51 -4.99 -14.71
CA ARG A 282 2.78 -3.78 -15.08
C ARG A 282 1.63 -4.12 -16.01
N ILE A 283 0.51 -3.46 -15.77
CA ILE A 283 -0.66 -3.52 -16.64
C ILE A 283 -0.74 -2.18 -17.39
N ASP A 284 -1.07 -2.23 -18.67
CA ASP A 284 -1.53 -1.05 -19.38
C ASP A 284 -2.92 -0.66 -18.84
N PRO A 285 -3.05 0.49 -18.16
CA PRO A 285 -4.29 0.88 -17.52
C PRO A 285 -5.46 0.99 -18.50
N GLU A 286 -5.23 1.28 -19.78
CA GLU A 286 -6.30 1.44 -20.77
C GLU A 286 -6.82 0.08 -21.27
N THR A 287 -5.92 -0.85 -21.58
CA THR A 287 -6.28 -2.12 -22.24
C THR A 287 -6.45 -3.30 -21.28
N GLY A 288 -5.84 -3.25 -20.10
CA GLY A 288 -5.81 -4.39 -19.17
C GLY A 288 -4.82 -5.48 -19.55
N VAL A 289 -3.96 -5.23 -20.55
CA VAL A 289 -2.90 -6.15 -20.95
C VAL A 289 -1.70 -6.01 -20.02
N ILE A 290 -1.11 -7.13 -19.62
CA ILE A 290 0.17 -7.13 -18.93
C ILE A 290 1.27 -6.78 -19.93
N VAL A 291 2.00 -5.69 -19.69
CA VAL A 291 2.98 -5.12 -20.65
C VAL A 291 4.44 -5.36 -20.27
N THR A 292 4.70 -5.92 -19.09
CA THR A 292 6.06 -6.29 -18.66
C THR A 292 6.16 -7.77 -18.34
N ASP A 293 7.39 -8.25 -18.23
CA ASP A 293 7.68 -9.53 -17.59
C ASP A 293 7.42 -9.40 -16.07
N GLY A 294 7.43 -10.52 -15.35
CA GLY A 294 7.29 -10.54 -13.90
C GLY A 294 8.60 -10.14 -13.22
N LEU A 295 8.52 -9.36 -12.15
CA LEU A 295 9.67 -8.98 -11.34
C LEU A 295 9.45 -9.39 -9.89
N ASP A 296 10.50 -9.90 -9.24
CA ASP A 296 10.51 -10.08 -7.79
C ASP A 296 11.04 -8.84 -7.07
N ARG A 297 11.13 -8.93 -5.73
CA ARG A 297 11.64 -7.85 -4.86
C ARG A 297 13.13 -7.53 -5.06
N TYR A 298 13.89 -8.39 -5.73
CA TYR A 298 15.32 -8.20 -6.05
C TYR A 298 15.53 -7.73 -7.49
N ALA A 299 14.45 -7.37 -8.20
CA ALA A 299 14.46 -7.00 -9.60
C ALA A 299 14.94 -8.10 -10.56
N ALA A 300 14.88 -9.37 -10.14
CA ALA A 300 15.05 -10.46 -11.07
C ALA A 300 13.84 -10.51 -12.02
N VAL A 301 14.11 -10.72 -13.31
CA VAL A 301 13.12 -10.68 -14.38
C VAL A 301 12.74 -12.10 -14.79
N TYR A 302 11.44 -12.34 -14.90
CA TYR A 302 10.85 -13.64 -15.24
C TYR A 302 9.88 -13.47 -16.41
N GLU A 303 10.21 -14.04 -17.57
CA GLU A 303 9.32 -14.03 -18.75
C GLU A 303 8.02 -14.81 -18.50
N THR A 304 8.12 -15.88 -17.70
CA THR A 304 7.01 -16.76 -17.30
C THR A 304 6.96 -16.93 -15.79
N HIS A 305 5.77 -17.17 -15.24
CA HIS A 305 5.62 -17.49 -13.82
C HIS A 305 6.41 -18.75 -13.48
N PRO A 306 7.36 -18.72 -12.54
CA PRO A 306 8.30 -19.82 -12.37
C PRO A 306 7.66 -21.14 -11.92
N ASP A 307 6.48 -21.09 -11.30
CA ASP A 307 5.80 -22.32 -10.84
C ASP A 307 4.82 -22.88 -11.89
N SER A 308 4.20 -22.02 -12.69
CA SER A 308 3.10 -22.42 -13.60
C SER A 308 3.47 -22.33 -15.08
N GLY A 309 4.61 -21.72 -15.42
CA GLY A 309 5.06 -21.51 -16.80
C GLY A 309 4.23 -20.50 -17.60
N VAL A 310 3.22 -19.86 -16.99
CA VAL A 310 2.35 -18.91 -17.67
C VAL A 310 3.14 -17.64 -18.01
N ARG A 311 3.13 -17.24 -19.28
CA ARG A 311 3.74 -15.99 -19.73
C ARG A 311 2.97 -14.79 -19.18
N PHE A 312 3.69 -13.81 -18.64
CA PHE A 312 3.10 -12.57 -18.13
C PHE A 312 2.73 -11.64 -19.28
N LYS A 313 3.74 -11.19 -20.03
CA LYS A 313 3.60 -10.18 -21.07
C LYS A 313 2.65 -10.65 -22.19
N GLY A 314 1.69 -9.80 -22.54
CA GLY A 314 0.66 -10.08 -23.54
C GLY A 314 -0.60 -10.75 -22.98
N PHE A 315 -0.63 -11.11 -21.68
CA PHE A 315 -1.83 -11.62 -21.06
C PHE A 315 -2.90 -10.53 -20.93
N GLN A 316 -4.09 -10.78 -21.47
CA GLN A 316 -5.26 -9.92 -21.33
C GLN A 316 -6.02 -10.25 -20.04
N LEU A 317 -6.15 -9.27 -19.13
CA LEU A 317 -7.02 -9.43 -17.96
C LEU A 317 -8.50 -9.43 -18.38
N PRO A 318 -9.32 -10.33 -17.80
CA PRO A 318 -10.73 -10.48 -18.16
C PRO A 318 -11.55 -9.29 -17.68
N GLU A 319 -12.60 -8.93 -18.43
CA GLU A 319 -13.59 -7.90 -18.06
C GLU A 319 -12.95 -6.61 -17.52
N TRP A 320 -11.88 -6.13 -18.17
CA TRP A 320 -11.08 -5.02 -17.65
C TRP A 320 -11.88 -3.73 -17.48
N GLU A 321 -12.77 -3.42 -18.41
CA GLU A 321 -13.67 -2.26 -18.33
C GLU A 321 -14.57 -2.32 -17.08
N ASP A 322 -15.01 -3.51 -16.66
CA ASP A 322 -15.81 -3.70 -15.45
C ASP A 322 -14.98 -3.42 -14.18
N MET A 323 -13.73 -3.87 -14.14
CA MET A 323 -12.79 -3.55 -13.06
C MET A 323 -12.62 -2.04 -12.93
N GLN A 324 -12.34 -1.37 -14.05
CA GLN A 324 -12.16 0.09 -14.05
C GLN A 324 -13.43 0.80 -13.59
N ARG A 325 -14.61 0.39 -14.07
CA ARG A 325 -15.90 0.93 -13.66
C ARG A 325 -16.09 0.82 -12.14
N ILE A 326 -15.88 -0.37 -11.57
CA ILE A 326 -15.96 -0.62 -10.12
C ILE A 326 -15.00 0.29 -9.35
N CYS A 327 -13.73 0.40 -9.77
CA CYS A 327 -12.76 1.29 -9.12
C CYS A 327 -13.17 2.76 -9.19
N ARG A 328 -13.72 3.24 -10.31
CA ARG A 328 -14.22 4.61 -10.45
C ARG A 328 -15.41 4.86 -9.54
N GLU A 329 -16.38 3.95 -9.50
CA GLU A 329 -17.56 4.05 -8.64
C GLU A 329 -17.20 4.07 -7.15
N MET A 330 -16.38 3.11 -6.70
CA MET A 330 -15.92 3.06 -5.30
C MET A 330 -15.19 4.35 -4.91
N THR A 331 -14.27 4.83 -5.76
CA THR A 331 -13.52 6.06 -5.48
C THR A 331 -14.43 7.29 -5.45
N ALA A 332 -15.42 7.36 -6.34
CA ALA A 332 -16.37 8.46 -6.40
C ALA A 332 -17.25 8.53 -5.13
N LYS A 333 -17.66 7.37 -4.61
CA LYS A 333 -18.55 7.22 -3.43
C LYS A 333 -17.92 7.68 -2.11
N ILE A 334 -16.59 7.68 -1.97
CA ILE A 334 -15.92 7.95 -0.68
C ILE A 334 -15.65 9.46 -0.53
N PRO A 335 -16.35 10.17 0.38
CA PRO A 335 -16.11 11.60 0.59
C PRO A 335 -14.72 11.84 1.17
N GLY A 336 -14.10 12.97 0.84
CA GLY A 336 -12.82 13.38 1.41
C GLY A 336 -11.60 12.57 0.94
N ILE A 337 -11.77 11.58 0.06
CA ILE A 337 -10.67 10.77 -0.48
C ILE A 337 -10.49 11.09 -1.96
N ARG A 338 -9.24 11.38 -2.34
CA ARG A 338 -8.82 11.69 -3.70
C ARG A 338 -7.71 10.79 -4.23
N TYR A 339 -7.08 10.00 -3.37
CA TYR A 339 -6.06 9.03 -3.74
C TYR A 339 -6.30 7.72 -3.00
N VAL A 340 -6.39 6.61 -3.72
CA VAL A 340 -6.54 5.29 -3.11
C VAL A 340 -5.95 4.22 -4.04
N GLY A 341 -5.33 3.21 -3.45
CA GLY A 341 -4.96 2.00 -4.18
C GLY A 341 -5.96 0.88 -3.90
N TRP A 342 -6.70 0.46 -4.91
CA TRP A 342 -7.64 -0.67 -4.81
C TRP A 342 -6.92 -1.96 -5.11
N ASP A 343 -7.01 -2.92 -4.19
CA ASP A 343 -6.64 -4.31 -4.45
C ASP A 343 -7.88 -5.06 -4.94
N MET A 344 -7.80 -5.59 -6.15
CA MET A 344 -8.90 -6.25 -6.86
C MET A 344 -8.51 -7.68 -7.19
N ALA A 345 -9.45 -8.62 -7.07
CA ALA A 345 -9.28 -9.99 -7.54
C ALA A 345 -10.38 -10.34 -8.53
N TYR A 346 -10.05 -11.10 -9.57
CA TYR A 346 -11.04 -11.62 -10.50
C TYR A 346 -11.45 -13.03 -10.07
N SER A 347 -12.71 -13.16 -9.68
CA SER A 347 -13.29 -14.39 -9.13
C SER A 347 -14.27 -15.03 -10.11
N VAL A 348 -14.80 -16.19 -9.76
CA VAL A 348 -15.94 -16.80 -10.47
C VAL A 348 -17.21 -15.93 -10.47
N LYS A 349 -17.25 -14.87 -9.66
CA LYS A 349 -18.32 -13.85 -9.59
C LYS A 349 -17.90 -12.52 -10.26
N GLY A 350 -16.83 -12.53 -11.07
CA GLY A 350 -16.21 -11.35 -11.68
C GLY A 350 -15.27 -10.59 -10.73
N TRP A 351 -14.98 -9.32 -11.04
CA TRP A 351 -14.10 -8.47 -10.23
C TRP A 351 -14.67 -8.18 -8.84
N ALA A 352 -13.86 -8.40 -7.82
CA ALA A 352 -14.19 -8.21 -6.41
C ALA A 352 -13.10 -7.39 -5.71
N VAL A 353 -13.49 -6.49 -4.81
CA VAL A 353 -12.54 -5.71 -4.00
C VAL A 353 -11.99 -6.59 -2.88
N ILE A 354 -10.67 -6.59 -2.72
CA ILE A 354 -9.95 -7.27 -1.64
C ILE A 354 -9.69 -6.29 -0.51
N GLU A 355 -9.19 -5.09 -0.84
CA GLU A 355 -8.78 -4.07 0.12
C GLU A 355 -8.66 -2.68 -0.52
N GLY A 356 -8.92 -1.62 0.25
CA GLY A 356 -8.63 -0.24 -0.14
C GLY A 356 -7.45 0.34 0.64
N ASN A 357 -6.50 0.95 -0.07
CA ASN A 357 -5.27 1.51 0.50
C ASN A 357 -5.27 3.05 0.40
N GLY A 358 -5.77 3.75 1.42
CA GLY A 358 -5.73 5.22 1.47
C GLY A 358 -4.31 5.82 1.55
N MET A 359 -3.33 4.98 1.88
CA MET A 359 -1.89 5.29 1.90
C MET A 359 -1.14 4.40 0.91
N SER A 360 -1.71 4.14 -0.27
CA SER A 360 -1.06 3.28 -1.27
C SER A 360 0.38 3.71 -1.58
N GLN A 361 1.26 2.74 -1.82
CA GLN A 361 2.64 2.97 -2.23
C GLN A 361 2.70 3.28 -3.73
N LEU A 362 3.74 4.02 -4.13
CA LEU A 362 4.05 4.34 -5.53
C LEU A 362 5.37 3.71 -5.99
N ILE A 363 5.86 2.69 -5.27
CA ILE A 363 7.10 1.99 -5.62
C ILE A 363 6.91 1.21 -6.94
N SER A 364 5.94 0.30 -6.99
CA SER A 364 5.75 -0.58 -8.16
C SER A 364 5.52 0.17 -9.48
N PRO A 365 4.71 1.24 -9.57
CA PRO A 365 4.57 2.00 -10.83
C PRO A 365 5.89 2.59 -11.34
N GLN A 366 6.75 3.08 -10.45
CA GLN A 366 8.03 3.69 -10.79
C GLN A 366 9.11 2.65 -11.09
N PHE A 367 9.11 1.57 -10.32
CA PHE A 367 10.02 0.44 -10.47
C PHE A 367 9.76 -0.30 -11.78
N LEU A 368 8.52 -0.75 -12.01
CA LEU A 368 8.13 -1.46 -13.23
C LEU A 368 8.20 -0.57 -14.48
N GLY A 369 8.05 0.74 -14.31
CA GLY A 369 8.23 1.71 -15.38
C GLY A 369 9.69 2.07 -15.67
N GLY A 370 10.62 1.73 -14.78
CA GLY A 370 12.03 2.14 -14.85
C GLY A 370 12.24 3.66 -14.80
N LYS A 371 11.23 4.44 -14.39
CA LYS A 371 11.25 5.92 -14.45
C LYS A 371 10.46 6.54 -13.30
N GLY A 372 10.85 7.74 -12.92
CA GLY A 372 10.09 8.56 -11.98
C GLY A 372 8.78 9.07 -12.59
N ILE A 373 7.73 9.15 -11.77
CA ILE A 373 6.37 9.55 -12.19
C ILE A 373 5.94 10.90 -11.59
N LYS A 374 6.85 11.64 -10.95
CA LYS A 374 6.50 12.81 -10.14
C LYS A 374 5.79 13.90 -10.93
N GLN A 375 6.27 14.23 -12.13
CA GLN A 375 5.66 15.28 -12.95
C GLN A 375 4.24 14.92 -13.37
N GLU A 376 4.03 13.67 -13.82
CA GLU A 376 2.70 13.14 -14.16
C GLU A 376 1.76 13.23 -12.95
N PHE A 377 2.22 12.75 -11.78
CA PHE A 377 1.43 12.75 -10.55
C PHE A 377 1.06 14.16 -10.08
N LEU A 378 1.99 15.11 -10.17
CA LEU A 378 1.75 16.52 -9.88
C LEU A 378 0.75 17.16 -10.85
N GLY A 379 0.74 16.71 -12.11
CA GLY A 379 -0.28 17.08 -13.09
C GLY A 379 -1.68 16.72 -12.60
N TYR A 380 -1.92 15.48 -12.19
CA TYR A 380 -3.22 15.08 -11.62
C TYR A 380 -3.57 15.85 -10.35
N MET A 381 -2.59 16.12 -9.48
CA MET A 381 -2.81 16.90 -8.26
C MET A 381 -3.16 18.37 -8.52
N ALA A 382 -2.74 18.94 -9.66
CA ALA A 382 -3.08 20.30 -10.04
C ALA A 382 -4.59 20.42 -10.32
N ASP A 383 -5.19 19.37 -10.88
CA ASP A 383 -6.63 19.25 -11.20
C ASP A 383 -7.48 18.79 -10.00
N MET A 384 -6.96 18.91 -8.77
CA MET A 384 -7.66 18.53 -7.55
C MET A 384 -7.93 19.72 -6.62
N ASP A 385 -9.10 19.68 -6.00
CA ASP A 385 -9.39 20.46 -4.80
C ASP A 385 -8.60 19.92 -3.60
N LEU A 386 -7.34 20.31 -3.50
CA LEU A 386 -6.47 19.88 -2.39
C LEU A 386 -7.00 20.42 -1.06
N ILE A 387 -7.07 19.56 -0.06
CA ILE A 387 -7.57 19.86 1.29
C ILE A 387 -6.76 20.99 1.95
N THR A 388 -5.49 21.14 1.57
CA THR A 388 -4.59 22.15 2.13
C THR A 388 -4.64 23.51 1.43
N LYS A 389 -5.33 23.65 0.29
CA LYS A 389 -5.41 24.89 -0.51
C LYS A 389 -6.44 25.92 0.00
N GLY A 390 -7.04 25.72 1.17
CA GLY A 390 -7.93 26.69 1.81
C GLY A 390 -7.69 26.88 3.31
#